data_AF-A0A938MI56-F1
#
_entry.id   AF-A0A938MI56-F1
#
_cell.length_a   1.000
_cell.length_b   1.000
_cell.length_c   1.000
_cell.angle_alpha   90.00
_cell.angle_beta   90.00
_cell.angle_gamma   90.00
#
_symmetry.space_group_name_H-M   'P 1'
#
loop_
_entity.id
_entity.type
_entity.pdbx_description
1 polymer ?
#
loop_
_entity_poly.entity_id
_entity_poly.type
_entity_poly.pdbx_seq_one_letter_code
_entity_poly.pdbx_strand_id
1 'polypeptide(L)'
;MAGSVRLSLSLALLTVLCACPPSRSEDYDPEWDLWPIFYYNKDQATGDTEWEALFPVFASKSADKVREFFVRPFYYSKERQDYTLVEKDFIWPFGSSTKDAIHHESSFFPFYFFTEKSKGEADSVRETIVFPFYFRRKVSDEGKDFGLFPFYGAFENRFGRKKLQFVLWPIYTYQEIGDRRVWNVLWPIFSYSKGETGGGGWKIWPLYGRSKKEGLYEKTFVLWPFYNYQWARLAEGKEYKSLLIFPIYASEDSPSGTARGWLWPFFSHTVDKKAKTDKWNFPWPIVARMTGPDHTMHRVLPIYRYERTKDSKSLAAPWPILWVNEENAEHRVSEEKRLVPLFWEQHTLQPKRGEAKDSIQLWPFFKWQTREDGHEKMTVLSVYPLPDSERFDRNFGPFFTVYEWEQSPDGSWSRRVLSRLIRCDVDAQGNFFEIKPLVTSAARGPENRTFSLLRGLFEYKKEDGKRFVRLFYLPRFALPGATEEPKQARASAPVKSQE
;
A
#
# COMPACT_ATOMS: atom_id res chain seq x y z
N MET A 1 -11.70 5.06 -32.84
CA MET A 1 -11.04 6.07 -33.70
C MET A 1 -9.67 6.35 -33.13
N ALA A 2 -8.63 6.50 -33.94
CA ALA A 2 -7.25 6.66 -33.44
C ALA A 2 -6.86 8.15 -33.35
N GLY A 3 -6.62 8.66 -32.15
CA GLY A 3 -6.08 9.99 -31.90
C GLY A 3 -4.55 9.95 -31.78
N SER A 4 -3.85 10.80 -32.55
CA SER A 4 -2.39 10.72 -32.66
C SER A 4 -1.66 11.55 -31.60
N VAL A 5 -1.35 10.92 -30.46
CA VAL A 5 -0.40 11.49 -29.47
C VAL A 5 1.02 11.41 -30.05
N ARG A 6 1.44 12.46 -30.77
CA ARG A 6 2.82 12.58 -31.28
C ARG A 6 3.79 12.88 -30.14
N LEU A 7 4.94 12.20 -30.12
CA LEU A 7 6.04 12.53 -29.22
C LEU A 7 6.54 13.96 -29.51
N SER A 8 6.37 14.86 -28.55
CA SER A 8 6.91 16.23 -28.59
C SER A 8 7.49 16.68 -27.24
N LEU A 9 7.67 15.75 -26.29
CA LEU A 9 8.11 16.04 -24.92
C LEU A 9 9.44 16.81 -24.86
N SER A 10 10.41 16.45 -25.71
CA SER A 10 11.79 16.96 -25.65
C SER A 10 11.91 18.48 -25.86
N LEU A 11 10.98 19.10 -26.60
CA LEU A 11 10.99 20.54 -26.87
C LEU A 11 9.99 21.31 -26.00
N ALA A 12 8.95 20.63 -25.50
CA ALA A 12 8.03 21.17 -24.50
C ALA A 12 8.73 21.38 -23.14
N LEU A 13 9.59 20.45 -22.73
CA LEU A 13 10.27 20.52 -21.42
C LEU A 13 11.13 21.79 -21.26
N LEU A 14 11.77 22.25 -22.35
CA LEU A 14 12.62 23.44 -22.35
C LEU A 14 11.83 24.75 -22.46
N THR A 15 10.66 24.73 -23.09
CA THR A 15 9.80 25.93 -23.22
C THR A 15 8.92 26.16 -21.98
N VAL A 16 8.49 25.09 -21.31
CA VAL A 16 7.77 25.16 -20.01
C VAL A 16 8.66 25.74 -18.89
N LEU A 17 9.98 25.55 -18.97
CA LEU A 17 10.94 26.18 -18.04
C LEU A 17 11.04 27.71 -18.18
N CYS A 18 10.65 28.28 -19.32
CA CYS A 18 10.74 29.72 -19.60
C CYS A 18 9.39 30.46 -19.55
N ALA A 19 8.32 29.79 -19.08
CA ALA A 19 6.94 30.31 -19.13
C ALA A 19 6.12 30.02 -17.85
N CYS A 20 6.59 30.48 -16.68
CA CYS A 20 5.70 30.80 -15.57
C CYS A 20 5.25 32.28 -15.72
N PRO A 21 4.03 32.57 -16.22
CA PRO A 21 3.46 33.92 -16.12
C PRO A 21 3.17 34.26 -14.64
N PRO A 22 3.36 35.51 -14.19
CA PRO A 22 3.10 35.91 -12.81
C PRO A 22 1.61 36.15 -12.56
N SER A 23 1.00 35.42 -11.63
CA SER A 23 -0.43 35.48 -11.34
C SER A 23 -0.82 35.17 -9.88
N ARG A 24 -0.53 36.13 -8.96
CA ARG A 24 -1.06 36.27 -7.57
C ARG A 24 -0.50 35.23 -6.54
N SER A 25 0.15 35.60 -5.39
CA SER A 25 0.88 34.78 -4.33
C SER A 25 0.19 34.52 -2.97
N GLU A 26 0.56 33.45 -2.26
CA GLU A 26 0.43 33.31 -0.80
C GLU A 26 1.73 33.80 -0.11
N ASP A 27 1.72 34.06 1.20
CA ASP A 27 2.86 34.73 1.87
C ASP A 27 4.03 33.78 2.17
N TYR A 28 5.20 34.10 1.60
CA TYR A 28 6.35 33.21 1.54
C TYR A 28 7.68 33.99 1.67
N ASP A 29 7.87 34.67 2.81
CA ASP A 29 9.13 35.28 3.26
C ASP A 29 9.68 34.41 4.42
N PRO A 30 10.32 33.25 4.13
CA PRO A 30 10.67 32.24 5.14
C PRO A 30 11.70 32.79 6.13
N GLU A 31 11.47 32.60 7.43
CA GLU A 31 12.34 33.15 8.50
C GLU A 31 13.81 32.74 8.34
N TRP A 32 14.08 31.52 7.86
CA TRP A 32 15.43 31.05 7.56
C TRP A 32 15.47 30.20 6.28
N ASP A 33 16.30 30.59 5.31
CA ASP A 33 16.54 29.76 4.14
C ASP A 33 18.01 29.80 3.69
N LEU A 34 18.68 28.66 3.97
CA LEU A 34 20.04 28.30 3.59
C LEU A 34 20.04 26.92 2.90
N TRP A 35 18.96 26.60 2.16
CA TRP A 35 18.81 25.30 1.49
C TRP A 35 19.96 25.06 0.49
N PRO A 36 20.57 23.86 0.44
CA PRO A 36 20.13 22.59 1.03
C PRO A 36 20.57 22.33 2.48
N ILE A 37 21.30 23.24 3.13
CA ILE A 37 21.84 23.03 4.48
C ILE A 37 20.74 23.14 5.54
N PHE A 38 19.95 24.21 5.50
CA PHE A 38 18.83 24.45 6.42
C PHE A 38 17.71 25.25 5.77
N TYR A 39 16.46 24.93 6.09
CA TYR A 39 15.27 25.68 5.72
C TYR A 39 14.30 25.64 6.90
N TYR A 40 13.69 26.77 7.22
CA TYR A 40 12.59 26.86 8.17
C TYR A 40 11.61 27.94 7.71
N ASN A 41 10.33 27.57 7.65
CA ASN A 41 9.22 28.47 7.38
C ASN A 41 8.11 28.29 8.42
N LYS A 42 7.41 29.38 8.69
CA LYS A 42 6.21 29.40 9.50
C LYS A 42 5.17 30.30 8.84
N ASP A 43 4.04 29.73 8.45
CA ASP A 43 2.93 30.53 7.96
C ASP A 43 2.30 31.29 9.14
N GLN A 44 2.07 32.59 8.95
CA GLN A 44 1.48 33.46 9.95
C GLN A 44 -0.06 33.40 9.95
N ALA A 45 -0.69 32.90 8.87
CA ALA A 45 -2.13 32.77 8.75
C ALA A 45 -2.66 31.47 9.37
N THR A 46 -2.09 30.31 9.02
CA THR A 46 -2.45 29.01 9.62
C THR A 46 -1.73 28.71 10.93
N GLY A 47 -0.51 29.23 11.11
CA GLY A 47 0.41 28.81 12.16
C GLY A 47 1.23 27.55 11.81
N ASP A 48 1.05 27.00 10.61
CA ASP A 48 1.76 25.81 10.14
C ASP A 48 3.28 26.05 10.09
N THR A 49 4.05 25.01 10.38
CA THR A 49 5.52 25.06 10.41
C THR A 49 6.15 23.96 9.58
N GLU A 50 7.22 24.30 8.87
CA GLU A 50 7.98 23.37 8.05
C GLU A 50 9.47 23.66 8.19
N TRP A 51 10.29 22.62 8.39
CA TRP A 51 11.74 22.76 8.33
C TRP A 51 12.41 21.55 7.68
N GLU A 52 13.58 21.80 7.08
CA GLU A 52 14.46 20.80 6.47
C GLU A 52 15.91 21.09 6.88
N ALA A 53 16.71 20.05 7.10
CA ALA A 53 18.14 20.18 7.33
C ALA A 53 18.92 19.07 6.60
N LEU A 54 20.05 19.43 6.00
CA LEU A 54 20.88 18.53 5.17
C LEU A 54 20.01 17.76 4.15
N PHE A 55 19.37 18.52 3.25
CA PHE A 55 18.34 18.01 2.35
C PHE A 55 18.81 16.74 1.58
N PRO A 56 17.99 15.67 1.48
CA PRO A 56 16.62 15.51 2.00
C PRO A 56 16.53 14.79 3.36
N VAL A 57 17.65 14.66 4.08
CA VAL A 57 17.79 13.71 5.20
C VAL A 57 16.87 14.05 6.36
N PHE A 58 16.96 15.26 6.93
CA PHE A 58 16.12 15.67 8.05
C PHE A 58 15.01 16.62 7.60
N ALA A 59 13.79 16.37 8.04
CA ALA A 59 12.68 17.30 7.86
C ALA A 59 11.60 17.13 8.93
N SER A 60 10.80 18.18 9.14
CA SER A 60 9.53 18.08 9.85
C SER A 60 8.51 19.04 9.23
N LYS A 61 7.24 18.64 9.22
CA LYS A 61 6.10 19.48 8.85
C LYS A 61 5.03 19.35 9.94
N SER A 62 4.43 20.45 10.34
CA SER A 62 3.29 20.48 11.25
C SER A 62 2.19 21.34 10.61
N ALA A 63 1.09 20.70 10.21
CA ALA A 63 -0.01 21.30 9.45
C ALA A 63 -1.35 20.65 9.82
N ASP A 64 -2.40 21.44 10.05
CA ASP A 64 -3.76 21.01 10.51
C ASP A 64 -3.75 19.74 11.41
N LYS A 65 -3.17 19.88 12.62
CA LYS A 65 -3.09 18.80 13.64
C LYS A 65 -2.33 17.53 13.21
N VAL A 66 -1.76 17.51 12.00
CA VAL A 66 -0.81 16.50 11.53
C VAL A 66 0.61 16.98 11.81
N ARG A 67 1.43 16.15 12.44
CA ARG A 67 2.87 16.39 12.59
C ARG A 67 3.64 15.24 11.97
N GLU A 68 4.45 15.55 10.97
CA GLU A 68 5.33 14.61 10.27
C GLU A 68 6.81 14.93 10.58
N PHE A 69 7.63 13.90 10.70
CA PHE A 69 9.07 13.99 10.96
C PHE A 69 9.82 12.90 10.19
N PHE A 70 10.99 13.24 9.66
CA PHE A 70 11.75 12.42 8.74
C PHE A 70 13.25 12.39 9.10
N VAL A 71 13.84 11.20 9.04
CA VAL A 71 15.30 10.96 8.97
C VAL A 71 15.51 9.99 7.81
N ARG A 72 15.46 10.50 6.58
CA ARG A 72 15.35 9.68 5.36
C ARG A 72 16.66 8.93 5.05
N PRO A 73 16.58 7.68 4.55
CA PRO A 73 15.40 6.82 4.40
C PRO A 73 15.12 5.94 5.64
N PHE A 74 15.79 6.20 6.77
CA PHE A 74 15.85 5.29 7.92
C PHE A 74 14.64 5.36 8.85
N TYR A 75 14.04 6.53 9.04
CA TYR A 75 12.90 6.73 9.93
C TYR A 75 11.92 7.77 9.41
N TYR A 76 10.64 7.49 9.61
CA TYR A 76 9.53 8.41 9.43
C TYR A 76 8.57 8.29 10.62
N SER A 77 7.94 9.40 10.99
CA SER A 77 6.90 9.47 12.02
C SER A 77 5.79 10.42 11.56
N LYS A 78 4.54 10.05 11.74
CA LYS A 78 3.36 10.90 11.55
C LYS A 78 2.43 10.76 12.73
N GLU A 79 2.03 11.88 13.31
CA GLU A 79 1.14 11.96 14.47
C GLU A 79 -0.06 12.85 14.08
N ARG A 80 -1.29 12.34 14.24
CA ARG A 80 -2.54 13.00 13.86
C ARG A 80 -3.46 13.10 15.08
N GLN A 81 -3.68 14.31 15.60
CA GLN A 81 -4.30 14.50 16.91
C GLN A 81 -5.82 14.19 16.95
N ASP A 82 -6.50 14.34 15.82
CA ASP A 82 -7.95 14.14 15.65
C ASP A 82 -8.38 12.68 15.75
N TYR A 83 -7.63 11.75 15.14
CA TYR A 83 -7.86 10.30 15.21
C TYR A 83 -6.95 9.58 16.22
N THR A 84 -6.10 10.33 16.94
CA THR A 84 -4.99 9.80 17.78
C THR A 84 -4.05 8.84 17.02
N LEU A 85 -3.94 9.02 15.70
CA LEU A 85 -3.17 8.16 14.81
C LEU A 85 -1.67 8.46 14.92
N VAL A 86 -0.86 7.42 15.10
CA VAL A 86 0.60 7.46 15.11
C VAL A 86 1.13 6.40 14.14
N GLU A 87 1.67 6.84 13.01
CA GLU A 87 2.36 6.00 12.03
C GLU A 87 3.88 6.18 12.13
N LYS A 88 4.63 5.11 11.95
CA LYS A 88 6.10 5.11 11.89
C LYS A 88 6.58 4.11 10.85
N ASP A 89 7.58 4.47 10.06
CA ASP A 89 8.34 3.54 9.21
C ASP A 89 9.79 3.46 9.74
N PHE A 90 10.40 2.27 9.71
CA PHE A 90 11.79 2.03 10.09
C PHE A 90 12.49 1.27 8.95
N ILE A 91 13.34 1.95 8.18
CA ILE A 91 14.02 1.41 6.99
C ILE A 91 13.02 0.69 6.08
N TRP A 92 12.03 1.44 5.57
CA TRP A 92 10.94 0.86 4.79
C TRP A 92 11.45 0.04 3.60
N PRO A 93 10.94 -1.18 3.33
CA PRO A 93 9.73 -1.80 3.89
C PRO A 93 9.95 -2.69 5.12
N PHE A 94 11.15 -2.76 5.70
CA PHE A 94 11.46 -3.77 6.72
C PHE A 94 10.71 -3.58 8.03
N GLY A 95 10.66 -2.35 8.56
CA GLY A 95 9.95 -2.03 9.79
C GLY A 95 8.83 -1.02 9.60
N SER A 96 7.72 -1.22 10.30
CA SER A 96 6.62 -0.25 10.39
C SER A 96 5.82 -0.38 11.68
N SER A 97 5.11 0.68 12.07
CA SER A 97 4.14 0.65 13.16
C SER A 97 3.01 1.64 12.88
N THR A 98 1.77 1.21 13.05
CA THR A 98 0.58 2.06 12.96
C THR A 98 -0.25 1.85 14.22
N LYS A 99 -0.61 2.94 14.90
CA LYS A 99 -1.44 2.92 16.11
C LYS A 99 -2.53 3.98 16.02
N ASP A 100 -3.75 3.62 16.34
CA ASP A 100 -4.88 4.52 16.54
C ASP A 100 -5.55 4.25 17.90
N ALA A 101 -6.78 4.73 18.10
CA ALA A 101 -7.53 4.56 19.35
C ALA A 101 -7.95 3.11 19.67
N ILE A 102 -8.05 2.23 18.67
CA ILE A 102 -8.59 0.86 18.80
C ILE A 102 -7.67 -0.24 18.25
N HIS A 103 -6.68 0.10 17.43
CA HIS A 103 -5.74 -0.82 16.80
C HIS A 103 -4.30 -0.33 16.96
N HIS A 104 -3.37 -1.23 17.31
CA HIS A 104 -1.94 -0.98 17.29
C HIS A 104 -1.23 -2.18 16.69
N GLU A 105 -0.60 -1.97 15.54
CA GLU A 105 0.17 -2.97 14.82
C GLU A 105 1.62 -2.49 14.66
N SER A 106 2.57 -3.39 14.86
CA SER A 106 3.99 -3.14 14.62
C SER A 106 4.64 -4.37 13.99
N SER A 107 5.49 -4.15 12.99
CA SER A 107 6.22 -5.23 12.31
C SER A 107 7.68 -4.85 12.10
N PHE A 108 8.55 -5.87 12.12
CA PHE A 108 9.90 -5.82 11.58
C PHE A 108 10.14 -7.13 10.83
N PHE A 109 9.84 -7.14 9.54
CA PHE A 109 9.76 -8.35 8.71
C PHE A 109 11.15 -8.99 8.50
N PRO A 110 11.30 -10.32 8.58
CA PRO A 110 10.29 -11.34 8.93
C PRO A 110 10.26 -11.69 10.44
N PHE A 111 11.00 -10.98 11.29
CA PHE A 111 11.34 -11.41 12.64
C PHE A 111 10.33 -11.03 13.71
N TYR A 112 9.67 -9.87 13.62
CA TYR A 112 8.78 -9.35 14.65
C TYR A 112 7.41 -8.97 14.09
N PHE A 113 6.35 -9.39 14.77
CA PHE A 113 4.99 -8.93 14.54
C PHE A 113 4.28 -8.73 15.88
N PHE A 114 3.58 -7.61 16.02
CA PHE A 114 2.75 -7.27 17.16
C PHE A 114 1.41 -6.75 16.65
N THR A 115 0.33 -7.16 17.29
CA THR A 115 -1.01 -6.68 16.96
C THR A 115 -1.84 -6.60 18.23
N GLU A 116 -2.40 -5.44 18.52
CA GLU A 116 -3.31 -5.19 19.62
C GLU A 116 -4.59 -4.55 19.07
N LYS A 117 -5.74 -5.16 19.37
CA LYS A 117 -7.07 -4.66 19.02
C LYS A 117 -7.91 -4.56 20.28
N SER A 118 -8.48 -3.38 20.51
CA SER A 118 -9.20 -3.00 21.73
C SER A 118 -10.63 -2.56 21.37
N LYS A 119 -11.45 -3.53 20.94
CA LYS A 119 -12.83 -3.28 20.50
C LYS A 119 -13.80 -3.40 21.68
N GLY A 120 -13.67 -2.49 22.65
CA GLY A 120 -14.27 -2.63 23.98
C GLY A 120 -13.57 -3.70 24.82
N GLU A 121 -14.05 -3.92 26.05
CA GLU A 121 -13.39 -4.85 26.99
C GLU A 121 -13.54 -6.33 26.58
N ALA A 122 -14.66 -6.72 25.97
CA ALA A 122 -14.96 -8.10 25.60
C ALA A 122 -14.12 -8.63 24.42
N ASP A 123 -13.96 -7.85 23.34
CA ASP A 123 -13.27 -8.28 22.10
C ASP A 123 -11.76 -7.91 22.08
N SER A 124 -11.10 -7.76 23.24
CA SER A 124 -9.67 -7.44 23.30
C SER A 124 -8.77 -8.59 22.82
N VAL A 125 -7.87 -8.30 21.87
CA VAL A 125 -6.90 -9.27 21.34
C VAL A 125 -5.51 -8.63 21.31
N ARG A 126 -4.53 -9.25 21.98
CA ARG A 126 -3.11 -8.86 21.91
C ARG A 126 -2.25 -10.06 21.49
N GLU A 127 -1.55 -9.91 20.38
CA GLU A 127 -0.62 -10.89 19.80
C GLU A 127 0.80 -10.33 19.72
N THR A 128 1.78 -11.20 19.94
CA THR A 128 3.22 -10.91 19.77
C THR A 128 3.91 -12.16 19.23
N ILE A 129 4.64 -12.00 18.14
CA ILE A 129 5.39 -13.04 17.44
C ILE A 129 6.83 -12.55 17.27
N VAL A 130 7.79 -13.32 17.76
CA VAL A 130 9.22 -13.20 17.42
C VAL A 130 9.59 -14.45 16.64
N PHE A 131 9.39 -14.42 15.33
CA PHE A 131 9.48 -15.59 14.46
C PHE A 131 10.95 -16.05 14.28
N PRO A 132 11.23 -17.37 14.27
CA PRO A 132 10.31 -18.50 14.47
C PRO A 132 10.16 -18.95 15.94
N PHE A 133 10.75 -18.24 16.91
CA PHE A 133 11.00 -18.77 18.25
C PHE A 133 9.89 -18.54 19.27
N TYR A 134 9.27 -17.36 19.31
CA TYR A 134 8.30 -17.00 20.35
C TYR A 134 6.96 -16.57 19.76
N PHE A 135 5.88 -17.07 20.35
CA PHE A 135 4.50 -16.74 19.99
C PHE A 135 3.68 -16.56 21.25
N ARG A 136 2.88 -15.50 21.33
CA ARG A 136 1.94 -15.27 22.43
C ARG A 136 0.72 -14.52 21.93
N ARG A 137 -0.47 -15.03 22.25
CA ARG A 137 -1.75 -14.36 21.97
C ARG A 137 -2.61 -14.42 23.22
N LYS A 138 -3.16 -13.28 23.64
CA LYS A 138 -4.22 -13.19 24.65
C LYS A 138 -5.49 -12.71 23.94
N VAL A 139 -6.58 -13.46 24.10
CA VAL A 139 -7.95 -12.96 23.91
C VAL A 139 -8.53 -12.70 25.30
N SER A 140 -9.47 -11.76 25.47
CA SER A 140 -10.05 -11.40 26.78
C SER A 140 -10.50 -12.64 27.56
N ASP A 141 -11.40 -13.42 26.95
CA ASP A 141 -12.22 -14.42 27.63
C ASP A 141 -11.97 -15.85 27.15
N GLU A 142 -11.48 -16.04 25.91
CA GLU A 142 -11.39 -17.38 25.28
C GLU A 142 -10.06 -18.12 25.49
N GLY A 143 -8.93 -17.45 25.75
CA GLY A 143 -7.67 -18.18 25.92
C GLY A 143 -6.35 -17.40 25.87
N LYS A 144 -5.26 -18.15 26.13
CA LYS A 144 -3.87 -17.69 26.13
C LYS A 144 -3.01 -18.66 25.32
N ASP A 145 -2.68 -18.32 24.07
CA ASP A 145 -1.65 -19.03 23.33
C ASP A 145 -0.26 -18.70 23.91
N PHE A 146 0.62 -19.70 23.96
CA PHE A 146 2.03 -19.53 24.21
C PHE A 146 2.86 -20.56 23.44
N GLY A 147 3.89 -20.09 22.75
CA GLY A 147 4.88 -20.94 22.07
C GLY A 147 6.30 -20.43 22.30
N LEU A 148 7.19 -21.35 22.64
CA LEU A 148 8.64 -21.21 22.62
C LEU A 148 9.20 -22.38 21.78
N PHE A 149 9.28 -22.18 20.47
CA PHE A 149 9.70 -23.20 19.52
C PHE A 149 11.23 -23.43 19.58
N PRO A 150 11.72 -24.69 19.50
CA PRO A 150 10.96 -25.94 19.35
C PRO A 150 10.47 -26.56 20.69
N PHE A 151 10.82 -25.97 21.83
CA PHE A 151 10.69 -26.59 23.15
C PHE A 151 9.26 -26.88 23.61
N TYR A 152 8.35 -25.90 23.51
CA TYR A 152 6.95 -26.06 23.92
C TYR A 152 6.02 -25.14 23.13
N GLY A 153 4.79 -25.58 22.90
CA GLY A 153 3.72 -24.70 22.45
C GLY A 153 2.34 -25.22 22.83
N ALA A 154 1.43 -24.27 23.07
CA ALA A 154 0.00 -24.49 23.22
C ALA A 154 -0.76 -23.34 22.56
N PHE A 155 -1.69 -23.69 21.66
CA PHE A 155 -2.52 -22.77 20.91
C PHE A 155 -3.95 -23.30 20.86
N GLU A 156 -4.92 -22.41 21.01
CA GLU A 156 -6.35 -22.76 21.05
C GLU A 156 -7.12 -21.95 20.01
N ASN A 157 -8.10 -22.57 19.35
CA ASN A 157 -8.84 -22.01 18.21
C ASN A 157 -7.92 -21.38 17.12
N ARG A 158 -6.89 -22.12 16.69
CA ARG A 158 -5.83 -21.63 15.79
C ARG A 158 -5.47 -22.65 14.70
N PHE A 159 -5.06 -22.17 13.52
CA PHE A 159 -4.63 -23.00 12.38
C PHE A 159 -5.65 -24.09 11.99
N GLY A 160 -6.95 -23.79 12.06
CA GLY A 160 -8.03 -24.75 11.79
C GLY A 160 -8.23 -25.85 12.83
N ARG A 161 -7.67 -25.69 14.05
CA ARG A 161 -7.71 -26.65 15.15
C ARG A 161 -8.36 -26.02 16.37
N LYS A 162 -9.11 -26.83 17.15
CA LYS A 162 -9.59 -26.45 18.49
C LYS A 162 -8.41 -26.28 19.45
N LYS A 163 -7.46 -27.23 19.39
CA LYS A 163 -6.26 -27.26 20.22
C LYS A 163 -5.07 -27.74 19.39
N LEU A 164 -3.91 -27.15 19.62
CA LEU A 164 -2.61 -27.58 19.09
C LEU A 164 -1.57 -27.44 20.20
N GLN A 165 -0.85 -28.52 20.50
CA GLN A 165 0.27 -28.50 21.44
C GLN A 165 1.49 -29.21 20.85
N PHE A 166 2.68 -28.76 21.23
CA PHE A 166 3.93 -29.46 20.94
C PHE A 166 4.88 -29.46 22.14
N VAL A 167 5.70 -30.50 22.24
CA VAL A 167 6.77 -30.63 23.24
C VAL A 167 8.01 -31.15 22.51
N LEU A 168 9.11 -30.43 22.62
CA LEU A 168 10.39 -30.69 21.96
C LEU A 168 10.22 -31.06 20.47
N TRP A 169 9.56 -30.20 19.70
CA TRP A 169 9.25 -30.46 18.29
C TRP A 169 10.53 -30.88 17.52
N PRO A 170 10.49 -31.98 16.73
CA PRO A 170 9.31 -32.74 16.29
C PRO A 170 8.90 -33.93 17.19
N ILE A 171 9.51 -34.12 18.37
CA ILE A 171 9.36 -35.33 19.20
C ILE A 171 7.90 -35.62 19.57
N TYR A 172 7.14 -34.63 20.06
CA TYR A 172 5.72 -34.80 20.38
C TYR A 172 4.85 -33.64 19.90
N THR A 173 3.70 -33.97 19.31
CA THR A 173 2.63 -33.01 19.02
C THR A 173 1.25 -33.63 19.30
N TYR A 174 0.34 -32.81 19.79
CA TYR A 174 -1.07 -33.15 20.01
C TYR A 174 -1.96 -32.12 19.31
N GLN A 175 -3.06 -32.54 18.71
CA GLN A 175 -4.00 -31.64 18.05
C GLN A 175 -5.45 -32.16 18.06
N GLU A 176 -6.41 -31.25 18.14
CA GLU A 176 -7.84 -31.52 18.15
C GLU A 176 -8.52 -30.82 16.96
N ILE A 177 -9.21 -31.59 16.13
CA ILE A 177 -9.86 -31.14 14.89
C ILE A 177 -11.27 -31.73 14.85
N GLY A 178 -12.29 -30.90 15.04
CA GLY A 178 -13.70 -31.36 15.06
C GLY A 178 -13.98 -32.30 16.24
N ASP A 179 -14.26 -33.57 15.94
CA ASP A 179 -14.44 -34.70 16.89
C ASP A 179 -13.18 -35.57 17.05
N ARG A 180 -12.08 -35.22 16.37
CA ARG A 180 -10.90 -36.07 16.21
C ARG A 180 -9.70 -35.53 16.99
N ARG A 181 -9.20 -36.36 17.90
CA ARG A 181 -7.93 -36.16 18.62
C ARG A 181 -6.81 -36.87 17.87
N VAL A 182 -5.64 -36.24 17.76
CA VAL A 182 -4.47 -36.77 17.03
C VAL A 182 -3.20 -36.52 17.83
N TRP A 183 -2.40 -37.57 17.99
CA TRP A 183 -1.09 -37.58 18.62
C TRP A 183 -0.05 -37.92 17.55
N ASN A 184 1.07 -37.20 17.49
CA ASN A 184 2.21 -37.59 16.65
C ASN A 184 3.47 -37.69 17.50
N VAL A 185 4.28 -38.71 17.22
CA VAL A 185 5.58 -38.97 17.84
C VAL A 185 6.63 -38.97 16.75
N LEU A 186 7.72 -38.21 16.92
CA LEU A 186 8.72 -37.94 15.88
C LEU A 186 8.04 -37.52 14.57
N TRP A 187 7.32 -36.39 14.59
CA TRP A 187 6.58 -35.90 13.42
C TRP A 187 7.52 -35.74 12.20
N PRO A 188 7.15 -36.19 11.00
CA PRO A 188 5.84 -36.72 10.59
C PRO A 188 5.71 -38.26 10.67
N ILE A 189 6.69 -38.98 11.23
CA ILE A 189 6.81 -40.45 11.14
C ILE A 189 5.61 -41.17 11.77
N PHE A 190 5.47 -41.14 13.11
CA PHE A 190 4.38 -41.83 13.80
C PHE A 190 3.23 -40.88 14.07
N SER A 191 2.01 -41.36 13.81
CA SER A 191 0.78 -40.67 14.21
C SER A 191 -0.28 -41.67 14.60
N TYR A 192 -1.03 -41.36 15.65
CA TYR A 192 -2.21 -42.07 16.11
C TYR A 192 -3.37 -41.09 16.27
N SER A 193 -4.61 -41.56 16.08
CA SER A 193 -5.78 -40.70 16.13
C SER A 193 -7.05 -41.47 16.46
N LYS A 194 -7.96 -40.79 17.17
CA LYS A 194 -9.21 -41.33 17.68
C LYS A 194 -10.32 -40.28 17.54
N GLY A 195 -11.46 -40.67 16.97
CA GLY A 195 -12.68 -39.89 16.99
C GLY A 195 -13.48 -40.16 18.26
N GLU A 196 -14.08 -39.13 18.84
CA GLU A 196 -14.96 -39.27 20.02
C GLU A 196 -16.25 -40.02 19.67
N THR A 197 -16.85 -39.68 18.53
CA THR A 197 -18.00 -40.40 17.96
C THR A 197 -17.58 -41.63 17.14
N GLY A 198 -16.50 -42.30 17.57
CA GLY A 198 -15.94 -43.49 16.94
C GLY A 198 -15.04 -43.25 15.74
N GLY A 199 -14.38 -44.31 15.29
CA GLY A 199 -13.35 -44.28 14.25
C GLY A 199 -12.00 -43.76 14.74
N GLY A 200 -10.99 -43.85 13.88
CA GLY A 200 -9.62 -43.48 14.22
C GLY A 200 -8.64 -43.83 13.11
N GLY A 201 -7.36 -43.95 13.46
CA GLY A 201 -6.33 -44.38 12.52
C GLY A 201 -4.91 -44.15 13.00
N TRP A 202 -3.96 -44.81 12.35
CA TRP A 202 -2.53 -44.67 12.62
C TRP A 202 -1.73 -44.60 11.31
N LYS A 203 -0.50 -44.11 11.40
CA LYS A 203 0.49 -44.17 10.31
C LYS A 203 1.92 -44.29 10.83
N ILE A 204 2.75 -44.88 9.98
CA ILE A 204 4.21 -44.90 10.02
C ILE A 204 4.65 -44.37 8.65
N TRP A 205 4.80 -43.05 8.52
CA TRP A 205 5.19 -42.42 7.26
C TRP A 205 6.70 -42.63 7.00
N PRO A 206 7.13 -42.90 5.75
CA PRO A 206 6.33 -42.99 4.52
C PRO A 206 5.71 -44.37 4.24
N LEU A 207 5.99 -45.38 5.07
CA LEU A 207 5.72 -46.80 4.75
C LEU A 207 4.23 -47.15 4.63
N TYR A 208 3.41 -46.79 5.63
CA TYR A 208 1.99 -47.17 5.67
C TYR A 208 1.16 -46.23 6.55
N GLY A 209 -0.12 -46.10 6.23
CA GLY A 209 -1.10 -45.54 7.17
C GLY A 209 -2.52 -45.92 6.81
N ARG A 210 -3.38 -46.10 7.82
CA ARG A 210 -4.80 -46.40 7.67
C ARG A 210 -5.64 -45.65 8.70
N SER A 211 -6.73 -45.06 8.25
CA SER A 211 -7.72 -44.41 9.10
C SER A 211 -9.12 -44.74 8.61
N LYS A 212 -9.99 -45.19 9.53
CA LYS A 212 -11.33 -45.68 9.21
C LYS A 212 -12.34 -45.24 10.27
N LYS A 213 -13.56 -44.95 9.83
CA LYS A 213 -14.78 -44.80 10.65
C LYS A 213 -15.90 -45.51 9.91
N GLU A 214 -16.53 -46.48 10.56
CA GLU A 214 -17.43 -47.41 9.89
C GLU A 214 -18.64 -46.69 9.28
N GLY A 215 -19.05 -47.11 8.09
CA GLY A 215 -20.10 -46.44 7.29
C GLY A 215 -19.79 -45.01 6.80
N LEU A 216 -18.68 -44.40 7.22
CA LEU A 216 -18.40 -42.97 7.03
C LEU A 216 -17.13 -42.66 6.24
N TYR A 217 -15.98 -43.27 6.55
CA TYR A 217 -14.78 -43.11 5.72
C TYR A 217 -13.75 -44.23 5.89
N GLU A 218 -12.92 -44.41 4.87
CA GLU A 218 -11.69 -45.19 4.90
C GLU A 218 -10.60 -44.47 4.08
N LYS A 219 -9.40 -44.31 4.66
CA LYS A 219 -8.25 -43.64 4.05
C LYS A 219 -7.01 -44.46 4.31
N THR A 220 -6.29 -44.85 3.26
CA THR A 220 -5.13 -45.74 3.33
C THR A 220 -4.02 -45.24 2.41
N PHE A 221 -2.77 -45.33 2.83
CA PHE A 221 -1.62 -45.17 1.95
C PHE A 221 -0.59 -46.29 2.16
N VAL A 222 0.14 -46.62 1.10
CA VAL A 222 1.21 -47.62 1.08
C VAL A 222 2.38 -47.01 0.31
N LEU A 223 3.58 -47.03 0.91
CA LEU A 223 4.81 -46.44 0.37
C LEU A 223 4.56 -45.04 -0.23
N TRP A 224 4.22 -44.07 0.62
CA TRP A 224 3.90 -42.71 0.18
C TRP A 224 5.04 -42.10 -0.66
N PRO A 225 4.77 -41.51 -1.85
CA PRO A 225 3.46 -41.18 -2.41
C PRO A 225 2.85 -42.26 -3.34
N PHE A 226 3.52 -43.40 -3.56
CA PHE A 226 3.21 -44.36 -4.63
C PHE A 226 1.78 -44.91 -4.62
N TYR A 227 1.19 -45.22 -3.47
CA TYR A 227 -0.22 -45.61 -3.39
C TYR A 227 -0.97 -44.84 -2.30
N ASN A 228 -2.06 -44.16 -2.67
CA ASN A 228 -3.02 -43.57 -1.74
C ASN A 228 -4.45 -43.90 -2.20
N TYR A 229 -5.31 -44.31 -1.27
CA TYR A 229 -6.73 -44.59 -1.50
C TYR A 229 -7.59 -43.89 -0.44
N GLN A 230 -8.70 -43.28 -0.85
CA GLN A 230 -9.66 -42.65 0.04
C GLN A 230 -11.09 -42.94 -0.42
N TRP A 231 -11.95 -43.30 0.51
CA TRP A 231 -13.40 -43.37 0.37
C TRP A 231 -14.05 -42.61 1.53
N ALA A 232 -15.14 -41.91 1.26
CA ALA A 232 -16.00 -41.34 2.28
C ALA A 232 -17.47 -41.28 1.84
N ARG A 233 -18.37 -41.43 2.81
CA ARG A 233 -19.78 -41.08 2.67
C ARG A 233 -19.98 -39.65 3.16
N LEU A 234 -20.71 -38.88 2.36
CA LEU A 234 -21.03 -37.47 2.59
C LEU A 234 -22.51 -37.33 3.00
N ALA A 235 -22.95 -36.09 3.21
CA ALA A 235 -24.36 -35.78 3.41
C ALA A 235 -25.23 -36.27 2.23
N GLU A 236 -26.52 -36.46 2.49
CA GLU A 236 -27.51 -36.97 1.51
C GLU A 236 -27.14 -38.35 0.92
N GLY A 237 -26.30 -39.13 1.62
CA GLY A 237 -25.88 -40.48 1.20
C GLY A 237 -24.88 -40.52 0.05
N LYS A 238 -24.45 -39.37 -0.47
CA LYS A 238 -23.55 -39.25 -1.63
C LYS A 238 -22.15 -39.74 -1.26
N GLU A 239 -21.37 -40.22 -2.24
CA GLU A 239 -20.03 -40.75 -2.00
C GLU A 239 -18.90 -39.87 -2.56
N TYR A 240 -17.73 -40.04 -1.95
CA TYR A 240 -16.43 -39.54 -2.40
C TYR A 240 -15.46 -40.71 -2.54
N LYS A 241 -14.73 -40.80 -3.65
CA LYS A 241 -13.71 -41.81 -3.93
C LYS A 241 -12.49 -41.14 -4.54
N SER A 242 -11.29 -41.51 -4.10
CA SER A 242 -10.03 -41.05 -4.68
C SER A 242 -8.96 -42.14 -4.64
N LEU A 243 -8.17 -42.23 -5.70
CA LEU A 243 -7.05 -43.16 -5.85
C LEU A 243 -5.89 -42.43 -6.52
N LEU A 244 -4.69 -42.59 -5.97
CA LEU A 244 -3.43 -42.16 -6.57
C LEU A 244 -2.49 -43.37 -6.63
N ILE A 245 -2.04 -43.70 -7.84
CA ILE A 245 -0.96 -44.64 -8.12
C ILE A 245 0.16 -43.81 -8.75
N PHE A 246 0.99 -43.16 -7.93
CA PHE A 246 1.98 -42.20 -8.40
C PHE A 246 3.15 -42.89 -9.13
N PRO A 247 3.67 -42.33 -10.24
CA PRO A 247 3.14 -41.20 -11.02
C PRO A 247 2.07 -41.62 -12.04
N ILE A 248 1.84 -42.92 -12.23
CA ILE A 248 1.11 -43.50 -13.37
C ILE A 248 -0.32 -42.96 -13.51
N TYR A 249 -1.10 -42.91 -12.43
CA TYR A 249 -2.54 -42.64 -12.49
C TYR A 249 -3.07 -41.91 -11.26
N ALA A 250 -4.06 -41.04 -11.47
CA ALA A 250 -4.87 -40.44 -10.42
C ALA A 250 -6.35 -40.46 -10.81
N SER A 251 -7.24 -40.66 -9.84
CA SER A 251 -8.67 -40.45 -9.99
C SER A 251 -9.31 -39.88 -8.74
N GLU A 252 -10.35 -39.09 -8.95
CA GLU A 252 -11.21 -38.53 -7.92
C GLU A 252 -12.64 -38.47 -8.45
N ASP A 253 -13.59 -38.99 -7.68
CA ASP A 253 -15.01 -38.98 -7.96
C ASP A 253 -15.74 -38.39 -6.76
N SER A 254 -16.48 -37.31 -7.00
CA SER A 254 -17.19 -36.55 -5.98
C SER A 254 -18.60 -36.17 -6.46
N PRO A 255 -19.48 -35.71 -5.55
CA PRO A 255 -20.80 -35.22 -5.95
C PRO A 255 -20.73 -34.01 -6.88
N SER A 256 -19.77 -33.12 -6.62
CA SER A 256 -19.53 -31.88 -7.37
C SER A 256 -18.79 -32.07 -8.70
N GLY A 257 -18.05 -33.17 -8.89
CA GLY A 257 -17.22 -33.32 -10.09
C GLY A 257 -16.39 -34.60 -10.13
N THR A 258 -15.64 -34.78 -11.20
CA THR A 258 -14.71 -35.89 -11.38
C THR A 258 -13.36 -35.36 -11.88
N ALA A 259 -12.26 -35.96 -11.42
CA ALA A 259 -10.92 -35.72 -11.95
C ALA A 259 -10.25 -37.04 -12.33
N ARG A 260 -9.41 -36.99 -13.37
CA ARG A 260 -8.59 -38.11 -13.85
C ARG A 260 -7.21 -37.58 -14.22
N GLY A 261 -6.17 -38.35 -13.94
CA GLY A 261 -4.78 -38.01 -14.24
C GLY A 261 -4.02 -39.22 -14.77
N TRP A 262 -3.14 -38.97 -15.73
CA TRP A 262 -2.29 -39.95 -16.39
C TRP A 262 -0.88 -39.38 -16.42
N LEU A 263 0.13 -40.15 -15.95
CA LEU A 263 1.47 -39.61 -15.69
C LEU A 263 1.38 -38.32 -14.85
N TRP A 264 0.60 -38.38 -13.76
CA TRP A 264 0.34 -37.26 -12.87
C TRP A 264 1.66 -36.74 -12.25
N PRO A 265 1.90 -35.40 -12.22
CA PRO A 265 0.93 -34.32 -12.41
C PRO A 265 0.75 -33.82 -13.85
N PHE A 266 1.42 -34.41 -14.85
CA PHE A 266 1.52 -33.78 -16.18
C PHE A 266 0.20 -33.76 -16.96
N PHE A 267 -0.50 -34.88 -17.10
CA PHE A 267 -1.75 -34.94 -17.87
C PHE A 267 -2.94 -35.16 -16.94
N SER A 268 -3.96 -34.32 -17.07
CA SER A 268 -5.17 -34.43 -16.25
C SER A 268 -6.41 -33.87 -16.93
N HIS A 269 -7.55 -34.54 -16.73
CA HIS A 269 -8.89 -34.07 -17.04
C HIS A 269 -9.66 -33.79 -15.73
N THR A 270 -10.53 -32.78 -15.71
CA THR A 270 -11.37 -32.45 -14.55
C THR A 270 -12.68 -31.83 -15.01
N VAL A 271 -13.80 -32.31 -14.48
CA VAL A 271 -15.15 -31.83 -14.77
C VAL A 271 -15.81 -31.38 -13.47
N ASP A 272 -16.14 -30.10 -13.36
CA ASP A 272 -16.96 -29.56 -12.26
C ASP A 272 -18.42 -29.41 -12.74
N LYS A 273 -19.33 -30.13 -12.07
CA LYS A 273 -20.77 -30.17 -12.38
C LYS A 273 -21.53 -28.95 -11.84
N LYS A 274 -21.00 -28.28 -10.80
CA LYS A 274 -21.60 -27.08 -10.19
C LYS A 274 -21.27 -25.84 -11.02
N ALA A 275 -20.01 -25.67 -11.39
CA ALA A 275 -19.54 -24.60 -12.28
C ALA A 275 -19.80 -24.90 -13.77
N LYS A 276 -20.14 -26.15 -14.11
CA LYS A 276 -20.29 -26.64 -15.50
C LYS A 276 -19.02 -26.41 -16.33
N THR A 277 -17.85 -26.71 -15.75
CA THR A 277 -16.55 -26.50 -16.41
C THR A 277 -15.85 -27.82 -16.73
N ASP A 278 -15.21 -27.88 -17.89
CA ASP A 278 -14.34 -28.95 -18.37
C ASP A 278 -12.91 -28.42 -18.48
N LYS A 279 -11.93 -29.11 -17.88
CA LYS A 279 -10.55 -28.66 -17.75
C LYS A 279 -9.55 -29.76 -18.09
N TRP A 280 -8.54 -29.39 -18.87
CA TRP A 280 -7.42 -30.24 -19.27
C TRP A 280 -6.08 -29.55 -18.96
N ASN A 281 -5.10 -30.29 -18.44
CA ASN A 281 -3.68 -29.90 -18.44
C ASN A 281 -2.88 -30.95 -19.23
N PHE A 282 -1.96 -30.55 -20.12
CA PHE A 282 -1.28 -31.46 -21.06
C PHE A 282 -0.03 -30.86 -21.76
N PRO A 283 1.14 -30.70 -21.11
CA PRO A 283 1.45 -31.04 -19.73
C PRO A 283 1.32 -29.84 -18.77
N TRP A 284 0.95 -30.11 -17.52
CA TRP A 284 1.05 -29.13 -16.43
C TRP A 284 2.53 -28.79 -16.11
N PRO A 285 2.88 -27.53 -15.78
CA PRO A 285 2.03 -26.34 -15.77
C PRO A 285 1.88 -25.68 -17.14
N ILE A 286 2.69 -26.08 -18.13
CA ILE A 286 2.91 -25.42 -19.42
C ILE A 286 1.60 -25.20 -20.20
N VAL A 287 0.90 -26.28 -20.54
CA VAL A 287 -0.29 -26.26 -21.39
C VAL A 287 -1.54 -26.61 -20.59
N ALA A 288 -2.58 -25.79 -20.71
CA ALA A 288 -3.89 -26.09 -20.17
C ALA A 288 -5.04 -25.40 -20.93
N ARG A 289 -6.21 -26.03 -20.91
CA ARG A 289 -7.48 -25.50 -21.41
C ARG A 289 -8.56 -25.68 -20.33
N MET A 290 -9.45 -24.71 -20.21
CA MET A 290 -10.68 -24.79 -19.43
C MET A 290 -11.82 -24.17 -20.23
N THR A 291 -12.98 -24.81 -20.26
CA THR A 291 -14.16 -24.36 -20.99
C THR A 291 -15.39 -24.51 -20.11
N GLY A 292 -16.25 -23.50 -20.06
CA GLY A 292 -17.52 -23.50 -19.32
C GLY A 292 -18.27 -22.18 -19.52
N PRO A 293 -19.53 -22.07 -19.08
CA PRO A 293 -20.38 -20.91 -19.38
C PRO A 293 -19.77 -19.58 -18.89
N ASP A 294 -19.33 -19.58 -17.63
CA ASP A 294 -18.85 -18.39 -16.92
C ASP A 294 -17.33 -18.43 -16.64
N HIS A 295 -16.60 -19.43 -17.16
CA HIS A 295 -15.15 -19.55 -16.97
C HIS A 295 -14.48 -20.26 -18.16
N THR A 296 -13.60 -19.55 -18.86
CA THR A 296 -12.76 -20.08 -19.93
C THR A 296 -11.30 -19.70 -19.68
N MET A 297 -10.37 -20.65 -19.88
CA MET A 297 -8.93 -20.42 -19.70
C MET A 297 -8.13 -21.14 -20.79
N HIS A 298 -7.12 -20.47 -21.33
CA HIS A 298 -6.15 -21.03 -22.26
C HIS A 298 -4.74 -20.67 -21.77
N ARG A 299 -3.84 -21.64 -21.68
CA ARG A 299 -2.47 -21.43 -21.20
C ARG A 299 -1.48 -22.25 -22.01
N VAL A 300 -0.41 -21.60 -22.45
CA VAL A 300 0.78 -22.15 -23.11
C VAL A 300 1.97 -21.32 -22.62
N LEU A 301 2.47 -21.59 -21.41
CA LEU A 301 3.58 -20.82 -20.83
C LEU A 301 4.91 -21.11 -21.56
N PRO A 302 5.84 -20.14 -21.65
CA PRO A 302 5.71 -18.73 -21.26
C PRO A 302 5.02 -17.86 -22.33
N ILE A 303 4.61 -18.43 -23.47
CA ILE A 303 4.14 -17.68 -24.65
C ILE A 303 2.83 -16.92 -24.36
N TYR A 304 1.87 -17.56 -23.71
CA TYR A 304 0.49 -17.06 -23.60
C TYR A 304 -0.25 -17.62 -22.37
N ARG A 305 -0.97 -16.74 -21.67
CA ARG A 305 -2.08 -17.08 -20.76
C ARG A 305 -3.25 -16.17 -21.07
N TYR A 306 -4.44 -16.74 -21.16
CA TYR A 306 -5.72 -16.03 -21.18
C TYR A 306 -6.68 -16.70 -20.21
N GLU A 307 -7.45 -15.89 -19.50
CA GLU A 307 -8.46 -16.34 -18.56
C GLU A 307 -9.61 -15.33 -18.55
N ARG A 308 -10.85 -15.82 -18.65
CA ARG A 308 -12.06 -15.02 -18.57
C ARG A 308 -13.02 -15.70 -17.61
N THR A 309 -13.50 -14.94 -16.63
CA THR A 309 -14.62 -15.31 -15.78
C THR A 309 -15.88 -14.53 -16.20
N LYS A 310 -16.97 -14.64 -15.43
CA LYS A 310 -18.15 -13.78 -15.59
C LYS A 310 -17.82 -12.29 -15.47
N ASP A 311 -17.04 -11.93 -14.45
CA ASP A 311 -16.84 -10.54 -14.00
C ASP A 311 -15.39 -10.03 -14.22
N SER A 312 -14.50 -10.84 -14.83
CA SER A 312 -13.10 -10.44 -15.11
C SER A 312 -12.49 -11.11 -16.35
N LYS A 313 -11.43 -10.51 -16.89
CA LYS A 313 -10.63 -11.00 -18.02
C LYS A 313 -9.15 -10.67 -17.78
N SER A 314 -8.27 -11.63 -18.03
CA SER A 314 -6.82 -11.51 -17.86
C SER A 314 -6.10 -12.14 -19.05
N LEU A 315 -5.06 -11.46 -19.53
CA LEU A 315 -4.21 -11.85 -20.65
C LEU A 315 -2.75 -11.59 -20.27
N ALA A 316 -1.84 -12.50 -20.59
CA ALA A 316 -0.40 -12.27 -20.49
C ALA A 316 0.33 -12.95 -21.66
N ALA A 317 1.04 -12.18 -22.49
CA ALA A 317 1.68 -12.68 -23.71
C ALA A 317 2.74 -11.69 -24.27
N PRO A 318 4.06 -12.00 -24.22
CA PRO A 318 4.67 -13.12 -23.52
C PRO A 318 4.63 -12.94 -22.00
N TRP A 319 4.39 -14.02 -21.28
CA TRP A 319 4.49 -14.05 -19.81
C TRP A 319 5.96 -14.18 -19.39
N PRO A 320 6.43 -13.48 -18.34
CA PRO A 320 5.71 -12.58 -17.44
C PRO A 320 5.81 -11.08 -17.82
N ILE A 321 6.08 -10.77 -19.10
CA ILE A 321 6.41 -9.40 -19.55
C ILE A 321 5.16 -8.56 -19.76
N LEU A 322 4.29 -8.94 -20.70
CA LEU A 322 3.03 -8.21 -20.96
C LEU A 322 1.89 -8.81 -20.13
N TRP A 323 1.08 -7.94 -19.52
CA TRP A 323 -0.18 -8.26 -18.86
C TRP A 323 -1.26 -7.25 -19.25
N VAL A 324 -2.50 -7.73 -19.40
CA VAL A 324 -3.72 -6.91 -19.50
C VAL A 324 -4.78 -7.56 -18.62
N ASN A 325 -5.30 -6.83 -17.63
CA ASN A 325 -6.33 -7.28 -16.70
C ASN A 325 -7.51 -6.31 -16.75
N GLU A 326 -8.72 -6.87 -16.73
CA GLU A 326 -10.01 -6.17 -16.74
C GLU A 326 -10.90 -6.80 -15.65
N GLU A 327 -11.46 -5.98 -14.77
CA GLU A 327 -12.39 -6.38 -13.70
C GLU A 327 -13.63 -5.48 -13.78
N ASN A 328 -14.82 -6.08 -13.79
CA ASN A 328 -16.11 -5.40 -13.90
C ASN A 328 -17.06 -5.95 -12.82
N ALA A 329 -16.76 -5.63 -11.55
CA ALA A 329 -17.55 -6.04 -10.40
C ALA A 329 -18.51 -4.93 -9.95
N GLU A 330 -19.61 -5.29 -9.27
CA GLU A 330 -20.68 -4.37 -8.85
C GLU A 330 -20.22 -3.22 -7.91
N HIS A 331 -19.00 -3.30 -7.37
CA HIS A 331 -18.44 -2.27 -6.46
C HIS A 331 -17.11 -1.69 -6.99
N ARG A 332 -16.53 -2.27 -8.05
CA ARG A 332 -15.24 -1.87 -8.61
C ARG A 332 -15.17 -2.24 -10.09
N VAL A 333 -14.89 -1.23 -10.91
CA VAL A 333 -14.37 -1.43 -12.27
C VAL A 333 -12.87 -1.16 -12.24
N SER A 334 -12.07 -1.99 -12.90
CA SER A 334 -10.61 -1.82 -12.96
C SER A 334 -10.09 -2.27 -14.31
N GLU A 335 -9.31 -1.43 -14.97
CA GLU A 335 -8.47 -1.83 -16.11
C GLU A 335 -7.00 -1.66 -15.75
N GLU A 336 -6.17 -2.57 -16.23
CA GLU A 336 -4.73 -2.55 -15.98
C GLU A 336 -3.97 -3.11 -17.17
N LYS A 337 -2.89 -2.42 -17.57
CA LYS A 337 -1.96 -2.86 -18.60
C LYS A 337 -0.54 -2.72 -18.05
N ARG A 338 0.27 -3.78 -18.15
CA ARG A 338 1.65 -3.81 -17.65
C ARG A 338 2.61 -4.36 -18.70
N LEU A 339 3.76 -3.71 -18.89
CA LEU A 339 4.91 -4.24 -19.63
C LEU A 339 6.11 -4.25 -18.67
N VAL A 340 6.27 -5.34 -17.92
CA VAL A 340 7.21 -5.41 -16.79
C VAL A 340 8.67 -5.44 -17.29
N PRO A 341 9.61 -4.67 -16.69
CA PRO A 341 9.46 -3.72 -15.59
C PRO A 341 9.38 -2.25 -16.05
N LEU A 342 8.92 -1.97 -17.28
CA LEU A 342 9.02 -0.67 -17.93
C LEU A 342 7.75 0.18 -17.82
N PHE A 343 6.56 -0.41 -17.94
CA PHE A 343 5.31 0.36 -18.04
C PHE A 343 4.17 -0.23 -17.21
N TRP A 344 3.41 0.64 -16.56
CA TRP A 344 2.12 0.35 -15.92
C TRP A 344 1.12 1.44 -16.29
N GLU A 345 -0.10 1.02 -16.60
CA GLU A 345 -1.30 1.84 -16.70
C GLU A 345 -2.37 1.15 -15.86
N GLN A 346 -2.98 1.86 -14.92
CA GLN A 346 -4.09 1.34 -14.12
C GLN A 346 -5.18 2.42 -14.01
N HIS A 347 -6.38 2.07 -14.44
CA HIS A 347 -7.62 2.79 -14.16
C HIS A 347 -8.42 1.99 -13.11
N THR A 348 -9.04 2.67 -12.15
CA THR A 348 -9.91 2.05 -11.14
C THR A 348 -11.03 3.02 -10.77
N LEU A 349 -12.27 2.55 -10.83
CA LEU A 349 -13.48 3.32 -10.53
C LEU A 349 -14.28 2.58 -9.45
N GLN A 350 -14.77 3.31 -8.45
CA GLN A 350 -15.71 2.84 -7.43
C GLN A 350 -17.12 3.38 -7.71
N PRO A 351 -17.99 2.67 -8.47
CA PRO A 351 -19.21 3.29 -9.05
C PRO A 351 -20.23 3.78 -8.02
N LYS A 352 -20.20 3.23 -6.79
CA LYS A 352 -21.11 3.61 -5.70
C LYS A 352 -20.68 4.87 -4.94
N ARG A 353 -19.46 5.37 -5.17
CA ARG A 353 -18.92 6.58 -4.55
C ARG A 353 -18.62 7.69 -5.56
N GLY A 354 -18.35 7.34 -6.81
CA GLY A 354 -17.85 8.27 -7.84
C GLY A 354 -16.33 8.49 -7.78
N GLU A 355 -15.66 7.89 -6.79
CA GLU A 355 -14.20 7.92 -6.65
C GLU A 355 -13.54 7.17 -7.82
N ALA A 356 -12.61 7.84 -8.50
CA ALA A 356 -11.77 7.29 -9.55
C ALA A 356 -10.29 7.44 -9.18
N LYS A 357 -9.47 6.49 -9.63
CA LYS A 357 -8.02 6.49 -9.48
C LYS A 357 -7.37 6.02 -10.76
N ASP A 358 -6.57 6.89 -11.35
CA ASP A 358 -5.77 6.65 -12.54
C ASP A 358 -4.29 6.68 -12.17
N SER A 359 -3.48 5.89 -12.86
CA SER A 359 -2.03 6.00 -12.79
C SER A 359 -1.36 5.50 -14.06
N ILE A 360 -0.31 6.20 -14.47
CA ILE A 360 0.54 5.85 -15.61
C ILE A 360 1.99 5.97 -15.15
N GLN A 361 2.76 4.91 -15.27
CA GLN A 361 4.18 4.86 -14.93
C GLN A 361 4.99 4.32 -16.10
N LEU A 362 6.05 5.04 -16.47
CA LEU A 362 7.12 4.59 -17.37
C LEU A 362 8.41 4.57 -16.54
N TRP A 363 8.70 3.44 -15.90
CA TRP A 363 9.81 3.29 -14.96
C TRP A 363 11.17 3.27 -15.68
N PRO A 364 12.23 3.88 -15.09
CA PRO A 364 12.24 4.72 -13.88
C PRO A 364 11.90 6.20 -14.15
N PHE A 365 11.59 6.57 -15.40
CA PHE A 365 11.63 7.95 -15.87
C PHE A 365 10.43 8.82 -15.45
N PHE A 366 9.23 8.25 -15.34
CA PHE A 366 7.99 9.01 -15.20
C PHE A 366 6.93 8.25 -14.38
N LYS A 367 6.19 8.98 -13.55
CA LYS A 367 4.97 8.52 -12.89
C LYS A 367 3.95 9.67 -12.86
N TRP A 368 2.71 9.41 -13.24
CA TRP A 368 1.55 10.27 -13.00
C TRP A 368 0.46 9.45 -12.30
N GLN A 369 -0.28 10.07 -11.40
CA GLN A 369 -1.36 9.45 -10.63
C GLN A 369 -2.41 10.49 -10.23
N THR A 370 -3.68 10.10 -10.24
CA THR A 370 -4.77 10.80 -9.55
C THR A 370 -5.06 10.13 -8.21
N ARG A 371 -5.72 10.85 -7.32
CA ARG A 371 -6.25 10.36 -6.04
C ARG A 371 -7.78 10.38 -6.05
N GLU A 372 -8.37 9.62 -5.12
CA GLU A 372 -9.83 9.53 -4.93
C GLU A 372 -10.48 10.87 -4.55
N ASP A 373 -9.68 11.80 -3.99
CA ASP A 373 -10.04 13.18 -3.66
C ASP A 373 -9.92 14.16 -4.85
N GLY A 374 -9.45 13.70 -6.01
CA GLY A 374 -9.23 14.52 -7.21
C GLY A 374 -7.89 15.23 -7.31
N HIS A 375 -6.97 15.07 -6.35
CA HIS A 375 -5.61 15.59 -6.49
C HIS A 375 -4.81 14.82 -7.54
N GLU A 376 -4.09 15.54 -8.41
CA GLU A 376 -3.14 14.96 -9.37
C GLU A 376 -1.69 15.13 -8.91
N LYS A 377 -0.84 14.13 -9.20
CA LYS A 377 0.62 14.24 -9.06
C LYS A 377 1.35 13.62 -10.23
N MET A 378 2.32 14.36 -10.78
CA MET A 378 3.30 13.93 -11.77
C MET A 378 4.71 14.01 -11.19
N THR A 379 5.56 13.05 -11.52
CA THR A 379 6.91 12.89 -10.97
C THR A 379 7.86 12.37 -12.05
N VAL A 380 8.98 13.05 -12.23
CA VAL A 380 10.07 12.63 -13.14
C VAL A 380 11.21 12.04 -12.32
N LEU A 381 11.70 10.89 -12.77
CA LEU A 381 12.66 10.01 -12.11
C LEU A 381 12.12 9.34 -10.81
N SER A 382 11.06 8.54 -10.95
CA SER A 382 10.58 7.65 -9.89
C SER A 382 11.19 6.24 -10.03
N VAL A 383 12.14 5.94 -9.16
CA VAL A 383 13.00 4.74 -9.26
C VAL A 383 12.40 3.44 -8.74
N TYR A 384 11.17 3.45 -8.20
CA TYR A 384 10.51 2.25 -7.67
C TYR A 384 9.54 1.64 -8.70
N PRO A 385 9.66 0.35 -9.06
CA PRO A 385 9.00 -0.24 -10.24
C PRO A 385 7.57 -0.73 -9.99
N LEU A 386 6.82 -0.14 -9.05
CA LEU A 386 5.41 -0.46 -8.84
C LEU A 386 4.61 0.85 -8.65
N PRO A 387 3.39 0.97 -9.20
CA PRO A 387 2.63 2.22 -9.17
C PRO A 387 2.11 2.58 -7.78
N ASP A 388 1.77 1.58 -6.96
CA ASP A 388 1.50 1.79 -5.54
C ASP A 388 2.82 1.83 -4.76
N SER A 389 3.20 3.05 -4.36
CA SER A 389 4.53 3.33 -3.81
C SER A 389 4.56 4.50 -2.82
N GLU A 390 3.43 4.92 -2.24
CA GLU A 390 3.38 6.14 -1.40
C GLU A 390 4.43 6.14 -0.29
N ARG A 391 4.62 5.02 0.41
CA ARG A 391 5.63 4.87 1.47
C ARG A 391 7.07 4.89 0.91
N PHE A 392 7.30 4.45 -0.33
CA PHE A 392 8.60 4.61 -0.99
C PHE A 392 8.81 6.06 -1.41
N ASP A 393 7.85 6.65 -2.13
CA ASP A 393 7.91 8.02 -2.65
C ASP A 393 8.18 9.02 -1.51
N ARG A 394 7.58 8.80 -0.33
CA ARG A 394 7.77 9.59 0.91
C ARG A 394 9.15 9.45 1.56
N ASN A 395 9.71 8.24 1.59
CA ASN A 395 10.97 7.95 2.30
C ASN A 395 12.22 8.06 1.40
N PHE A 396 12.08 7.79 0.10
CA PHE A 396 13.19 7.70 -0.86
C PHE A 396 13.06 8.68 -2.03
N GLY A 397 11.85 9.06 -2.45
CA GLY A 397 11.62 9.94 -3.61
C GLY A 397 12.48 11.21 -3.62
N PRO A 398 12.59 11.98 -2.51
CA PRO A 398 13.44 13.18 -2.41
C PRO A 398 14.94 13.00 -2.71
N PHE A 399 15.48 11.79 -2.82
CA PHE A 399 16.86 11.55 -3.28
C PHE A 399 16.98 11.43 -4.81
N PHE A 400 15.88 11.17 -5.52
CA PHE A 400 15.88 10.80 -6.94
C PHE A 400 15.02 11.72 -7.82
N THR A 401 13.93 12.25 -7.29
CA THR A 401 12.95 13.03 -8.04
C THR A 401 13.55 14.32 -8.61
N VAL A 402 13.63 14.41 -9.93
CA VAL A 402 14.19 15.58 -10.65
C VAL A 402 13.13 16.68 -10.83
N TYR A 403 11.87 16.30 -11.04
CA TYR A 403 10.76 17.22 -11.22
C TYR A 403 9.49 16.67 -10.57
N GLU A 404 8.73 17.53 -9.89
CA GLU A 404 7.36 17.28 -9.46
C GLU A 404 6.41 18.33 -10.04
N TRP A 405 5.19 17.90 -10.33
CA TRP A 405 4.03 18.75 -10.45
C TRP A 405 2.88 18.14 -9.66
N GLU A 406 2.17 18.96 -8.90
CA GLU A 406 1.00 18.56 -8.12
C GLU A 406 -0.12 19.56 -8.41
N GLN A 407 -1.34 19.08 -8.61
CA GLN A 407 -2.54 19.92 -8.76
C GLN A 407 -3.63 19.45 -7.79
N SER A 408 -4.37 20.41 -7.24
CA SER A 408 -5.49 20.20 -6.32
C SER A 408 -6.84 20.42 -7.03
N PRO A 409 -7.95 19.89 -6.48
CA PRO A 409 -9.29 20.03 -7.06
C PRO A 409 -9.80 21.46 -7.21
N ASP A 410 -9.27 22.42 -6.43
CA ASP A 410 -9.60 23.84 -6.52
C ASP A 410 -8.90 24.57 -7.70
N GLY A 411 -8.03 23.88 -8.42
CA GLY A 411 -7.22 24.43 -9.51
C GLY A 411 -5.85 24.96 -9.07
N SER A 412 -5.53 24.93 -7.78
CA SER A 412 -4.17 25.24 -7.31
C SER A 412 -3.16 24.20 -7.80
N TRP A 413 -1.94 24.62 -8.11
CA TRP A 413 -0.86 23.74 -8.56
C TRP A 413 0.51 24.19 -8.06
N SER A 414 1.42 23.24 -7.91
CA SER A 414 2.83 23.50 -7.63
C SER A 414 3.74 22.76 -8.61
N ARG A 415 4.90 23.34 -8.88
CA ARG A 415 5.99 22.76 -9.70
C ARG A 415 7.29 22.89 -8.94
N ARG A 416 8.06 21.81 -8.90
CA ARG A 416 9.35 21.72 -8.20
C ARG A 416 10.39 21.08 -9.10
N VAL A 417 11.59 21.66 -9.18
CA VAL A 417 12.74 21.08 -9.90
C VAL A 417 13.91 20.96 -8.94
N LEU A 418 14.51 19.78 -8.87
CA LEU A 418 15.48 19.39 -7.84
C LEU A 418 14.96 19.79 -6.44
N SER A 419 13.72 19.37 -6.17
CA SER A 419 12.94 19.52 -4.93
C SER A 419 12.64 20.95 -4.47
N ARG A 420 13.63 21.73 -4.01
CA ARG A 420 13.45 23.16 -3.67
C ARG A 420 14.42 24.10 -4.39
N LEU A 421 15.24 23.61 -5.32
CA LEU A 421 16.14 24.49 -6.08
C LEU A 421 15.37 25.45 -6.98
N ILE A 422 14.34 24.97 -7.68
CA ILE A 422 13.40 25.79 -8.44
C ILE A 422 11.98 25.43 -8.00
N ARG A 423 11.14 26.44 -7.76
CA ARG A 423 9.74 26.29 -7.35
C ARG A 423 8.86 27.31 -8.07
N CYS A 424 7.68 26.89 -8.53
CA CYS A 424 6.65 27.77 -9.07
C CYS A 424 5.28 27.22 -8.62
N ASP A 425 4.54 27.95 -7.79
CA ASP A 425 3.22 27.55 -7.27
C ASP A 425 2.17 28.59 -7.69
N VAL A 426 0.91 28.19 -7.91
CA VAL A 426 -0.26 29.04 -8.21
C VAL A 426 -1.50 28.50 -7.47
N ASP A 427 -2.32 29.36 -6.88
CA ASP A 427 -3.60 29.04 -6.22
C ASP A 427 -4.58 30.22 -6.40
N ALA A 428 -5.80 30.14 -5.87
CA ALA A 428 -6.79 31.24 -5.98
C ALA A 428 -6.24 32.58 -5.44
N GLN A 429 -5.34 32.50 -4.46
CA GLN A 429 -4.47 33.54 -3.93
C GLN A 429 -3.07 33.52 -4.55
N GLY A 430 -2.46 32.34 -4.83
CA GLY A 430 -0.98 32.20 -4.70
C GLY A 430 -0.06 31.22 -5.49
N ASN A 431 1.02 31.52 -6.25
CA ASN A 431 1.73 32.67 -6.87
C ASN A 431 3.21 32.82 -6.47
N PHE A 432 3.85 31.74 -6.02
CA PHE A 432 5.26 31.78 -5.69
C PHE A 432 6.12 31.47 -6.93
N PHE A 433 7.29 32.11 -7.04
CA PHE A 433 8.36 31.67 -7.93
C PHE A 433 9.72 31.86 -7.26
N GLU A 434 10.57 30.82 -7.27
CA GLU A 434 11.90 30.87 -6.69
C GLU A 434 12.91 30.03 -7.48
N ILE A 435 14.14 30.56 -7.58
CA ILE A 435 15.35 29.84 -7.96
C ILE A 435 16.37 30.10 -6.85
N LYS A 436 16.72 29.09 -6.03
CA LYS A 436 17.59 29.30 -4.86
C LYS A 436 19.07 29.40 -5.25
N PRO A 437 19.87 30.29 -4.61
CA PRO A 437 19.49 31.44 -3.77
C PRO A 437 19.32 32.74 -4.61
N LEU A 438 19.13 32.61 -5.93
CA LEU A 438 19.29 33.67 -6.92
C LEU A 438 18.11 34.65 -6.98
N VAL A 439 16.88 34.15 -7.06
CA VAL A 439 15.68 34.96 -7.30
C VAL A 439 14.50 34.40 -6.51
N THR A 440 13.74 35.28 -5.85
CA THR A 440 12.44 34.96 -5.24
C THR A 440 11.42 36.02 -5.65
N SER A 441 10.21 35.61 -6.04
CA SER A 441 9.13 36.49 -6.47
C SER A 441 7.76 36.00 -5.97
N ALA A 442 6.97 36.91 -5.41
CA ALA A 442 5.64 36.66 -4.84
C ALA A 442 4.74 37.91 -5.01
N ALA A 443 3.43 37.75 -5.17
CA ALA A 443 2.45 38.82 -5.38
C ALA A 443 1.03 38.59 -4.78
N ARG A 444 0.81 38.57 -3.45
CA ARG A 444 -0.55 38.41 -2.86
C ARG A 444 -1.48 39.58 -3.22
N GLY A 445 -2.31 39.38 -4.24
CA GLY A 445 -3.25 40.38 -4.76
C GLY A 445 -2.58 41.57 -5.49
N PRO A 446 -3.24 42.73 -5.55
CA PRO A 446 -2.67 43.96 -6.11
C PRO A 446 -1.75 44.70 -5.13
N GLU A 447 -1.93 44.49 -3.82
CA GLU A 447 -1.25 45.27 -2.78
C GLU A 447 0.05 44.65 -2.27
N ASN A 448 0.16 43.33 -2.15
CA ASN A 448 1.37 42.71 -1.62
C ASN A 448 2.19 42.11 -2.77
N ARG A 449 3.45 42.53 -2.93
CA ARG A 449 4.37 42.05 -3.97
C ARG A 449 5.82 42.10 -3.51
N THR A 450 6.48 40.95 -3.45
CA THR A 450 7.90 40.81 -3.11
C THR A 450 8.70 40.35 -4.33
N PHE A 451 9.83 40.99 -4.61
CA PHE A 451 10.85 40.52 -5.53
C PHE A 451 12.21 40.66 -4.85
N SER A 452 13.00 39.58 -4.77
CA SER A 452 14.32 39.56 -4.15
C SER A 452 15.34 38.91 -5.08
N LEU A 453 16.51 39.52 -5.18
CA LEU A 453 17.68 39.05 -5.93
C LEU A 453 18.81 38.79 -4.94
N LEU A 454 19.41 37.60 -5.05
CA LEU A 454 20.47 37.09 -4.17
C LEU A 454 20.14 37.26 -2.67
N ARG A 455 18.87 37.06 -2.32
CA ARG A 455 18.27 37.13 -0.96
C ARG A 455 18.59 38.42 -0.20
N GLY A 456 18.39 39.56 -0.86
CA GLY A 456 18.51 40.87 -0.23
C GLY A 456 19.69 41.72 -0.72
N LEU A 457 20.45 41.28 -1.73
CA LEU A 457 21.37 42.17 -2.45
C LEU A 457 20.58 43.30 -3.13
N PHE A 458 19.46 42.95 -3.73
CA PHE A 458 18.37 43.86 -4.11
C PHE A 458 17.06 43.21 -3.71
N GLU A 459 16.16 43.97 -3.10
CA GLU A 459 14.81 43.52 -2.78
C GLU A 459 13.83 44.68 -2.90
N TYR A 460 12.67 44.42 -3.51
CA TYR A 460 11.52 45.31 -3.56
C TYR A 460 10.34 44.60 -2.90
N LYS A 461 9.70 45.24 -1.91
CA LYS A 461 8.47 44.75 -1.29
C LYS A 461 7.39 45.84 -1.31
N LYS A 462 6.26 45.57 -1.96
CA LYS A 462 5.00 46.28 -1.74
C LYS A 462 4.19 45.48 -0.70
N GLU A 463 3.61 46.16 0.28
CA GLU A 463 2.87 45.56 1.39
C GLU A 463 1.86 46.59 1.91
N ASP A 464 0.56 46.27 1.89
CA ASP A 464 -0.55 47.15 2.25
C ASP A 464 -0.43 48.57 1.67
N GLY A 465 -0.17 48.65 0.36
CA GLY A 465 0.02 49.89 -0.38
C GLY A 465 1.39 50.56 -0.19
N LYS A 466 2.05 50.34 0.95
CA LYS A 466 3.42 50.83 1.24
C LYS A 466 4.42 50.12 0.33
N ARG A 467 5.56 50.79 0.08
CA ARG A 467 6.63 50.30 -0.80
C ARG A 467 7.97 50.39 -0.08
N PHE A 468 8.75 49.34 -0.19
CA PHE A 468 10.03 49.18 0.48
C PHE A 468 11.09 48.68 -0.50
N VAL A 469 12.34 49.11 -0.32
CA VAL A 469 13.51 48.60 -1.02
C VAL A 469 14.60 48.26 -0.01
N ARG A 470 15.27 47.12 -0.18
CA ARG A 470 16.51 46.75 0.51
C ARG A 470 17.62 46.62 -0.54
N LEU A 471 18.81 47.08 -0.17
CA LEU A 471 20.03 47.01 -0.99
C LEU A 471 21.18 46.47 -0.12
N PHE A 472 22.07 45.66 -0.68
CA PHE A 472 23.28 45.15 -0.02
C PHE A 472 23.03 44.57 1.40
N TYR A 473 21.93 43.83 1.56
CA TYR A 473 21.50 43.20 2.82
C TYR A 473 21.17 44.16 3.98
N LEU A 474 21.07 45.46 3.70
CA LEU A 474 20.68 46.48 4.68
C LEU A 474 19.18 46.36 5.09
N PRO A 475 18.76 47.07 6.16
CA PRO A 475 17.35 47.23 6.49
C PRO A 475 16.50 47.74 5.32
N ARG A 476 15.20 47.42 5.32
CA ARG A 476 14.24 47.86 4.30
C ARG A 476 14.00 49.38 4.45
N PHE A 477 14.29 50.16 3.40
CA PHE A 477 13.99 51.58 3.30
C PHE A 477 12.61 51.78 2.67
N ALA A 478 11.76 52.66 3.23
CA ALA A 478 10.48 53.02 2.63
C ALA A 478 10.68 53.96 1.42
N LEU A 479 9.95 53.73 0.33
CA LEU A 479 9.94 54.61 -0.84
C LEU A 479 8.89 55.73 -0.70
N PRO A 480 9.14 56.92 -1.28
CA PRO A 480 8.15 57.99 -1.33
C PRO A 480 6.82 57.54 -1.96
N GLY A 481 5.70 57.97 -1.37
CA GLY A 481 4.35 57.58 -1.78
C GLY A 481 3.67 56.56 -0.86
N ALA A 482 4.31 56.11 0.22
CA ALA A 482 3.62 55.47 1.35
C ALA A 482 2.85 56.53 2.15
N THR A 483 1.56 56.71 1.86
CA THR A 483 0.69 57.68 2.55
C THR A 483 0.43 57.26 4.00
N GLU A 484 0.87 58.09 4.94
CA GLU A 484 0.40 58.06 6.32
C GLU A 484 -0.79 59.02 6.46
N GLU A 485 -2.00 58.49 6.64
CA GLU A 485 -3.08 59.27 7.25
C GLU A 485 -2.91 59.24 8.77
N PRO A 486 -2.71 60.39 9.44
CA PRO A 486 -2.60 60.43 10.89
C PRO A 486 -3.99 60.20 11.50
N LYS A 487 -4.12 59.12 12.31
CA LYS A 487 -5.31 58.90 13.15
C LYS A 487 -5.47 60.06 14.14
N GLN A 488 -6.32 61.04 13.82
CA GLN A 488 -6.72 62.05 14.80
C GLN A 488 -7.43 61.38 15.97
N ALA A 489 -6.90 61.59 17.17
CA ALA A 489 -7.52 61.10 18.39
C ALA A 489 -8.84 61.87 18.64
N ARG A 490 -9.96 61.14 18.78
CA ARG A 490 -11.20 61.70 19.32
C ARG A 490 -11.02 62.01 20.80
N ALA A 491 -10.49 63.20 21.10
CA ALA A 491 -10.51 63.74 22.45
C ALA A 491 -11.95 64.04 22.86
N SER A 492 -12.40 63.44 23.97
CA SER A 492 -13.71 63.67 24.56
C SER A 492 -13.77 65.04 25.23
N ALA A 493 -14.52 65.99 24.67
CA ALA A 493 -14.83 67.26 25.33
C ALA A 493 -15.95 67.06 26.39
N PRO A 494 -15.86 67.71 27.57
CA PRO A 494 -16.81 67.53 28.65
C PRO A 494 -18.09 68.36 28.48
N VAL A 495 -19.22 67.84 28.97
CA VAL A 495 -20.47 68.61 29.11
C VAL A 495 -20.38 69.53 30.33
N LYS A 496 -20.69 70.82 30.15
CA LYS A 496 -21.05 71.75 31.24
C LYS A 496 -22.23 72.64 30.84
N SER A 497 -23.36 72.38 31.50
CA SER A 497 -24.35 73.30 32.08
C SER A 497 -24.48 74.76 31.61
N GLN A 498 -25.73 75.24 31.70
CA GLN A 498 -26.26 76.61 31.56
C GLN A 498 -26.61 77.01 30.11
N GLU A 499 -27.77 77.62 29.85
CA GLU A 499 -28.89 77.98 30.75
C GLU A 499 -30.25 77.79 30.06
#